data_AF-A0AB35FYI3-F1
#
_entry.id   AF-A0AB35FYI3-F1
#
_cell.length_a   1.000
_cell.length_b   1.000
_cell.length_c   1.000
_cell.angle_alpha   90.00
_cell.angle_beta   90.00
_cell.angle_gamma   90.00
#
_symmetry.space_group_name_H-M   'P 1'
#
loop_
_entity.id
_entity.type
_entity.pdbx_description
1 polymer ?
#
loop_
_entity_poly.entity_id
_entity_poly.type
_entity_poly.pdbx_seq_one_letter_code
_entity_poly.pdbx_strand_id
1 'polypeptide(L)'
;MHVIWTSFSTLVYEDLSAAQQLLIIAEKYLIDHIDVTEKITLMFNKGWYDIEAGHIEKGEQRVRTAINIYTSLGYKKKASDLTRQLVHHIKRQEEKKQGYKPDGSRVISIYV
;
A
#
# COMPACT_ATOMS: atom_id res chain seq x y z
N MET A 1 -8.93 -12.51 -0.38
CA MET A 1 -8.08 -11.49 0.28
C MET A 1 -8.57 -10.04 0.07
N HIS A 2 -9.44 -9.74 -0.90
CA HIS A 2 -9.97 -8.38 -1.14
C HIS A 2 -10.40 -7.61 0.12
N VAL A 3 -11.09 -8.26 1.07
CA VAL A 3 -11.53 -7.63 2.32
C VAL A 3 -10.36 -7.14 3.18
N ILE A 4 -9.25 -7.88 3.24
CA ILE A 4 -8.06 -7.50 4.03
C ILE A 4 -7.43 -6.22 3.49
N TRP A 5 -7.34 -6.07 2.16
CA TRP A 5 -6.75 -4.87 1.56
C TRP A 5 -7.63 -3.64 1.69
N THR A 6 -8.95 -3.80 1.63
CA THR A 6 -9.89 -2.72 1.92
C THR A 6 -9.80 -2.25 3.38
N SER A 7 -9.68 -3.19 4.33
CA SER A 7 -9.46 -2.82 5.73
C SER A 7 -8.11 -2.14 5.93
N PHE A 8 -7.05 -2.67 5.29
CA PHE A 8 -5.71 -2.07 5.35
C PHE A 8 -5.68 -0.63 4.85
N SER A 9 -6.33 -0.32 3.72
CA SER A 9 -6.31 1.02 3.13
C SER A 9 -6.96 2.10 4.02
N THR A 10 -7.79 1.68 4.96
CA THR A 10 -8.39 2.55 5.98
C THR A 10 -7.46 2.65 7.19
N LEU A 11 -7.06 1.50 7.75
CA LEU A 11 -6.25 1.42 8.96
C LEU A 11 -4.90 2.11 8.81
N VAL A 12 -4.25 2.03 7.65
CA VAL A 12 -2.92 2.63 7.43
C VAL A 12 -2.89 4.15 7.66
N TYR A 13 -4.05 4.82 7.58
CA TYR A 13 -4.17 6.24 7.89
C TYR A 13 -4.68 6.55 9.30
N GLU A 14 -5.49 5.65 9.87
CA GLU A 14 -6.23 5.89 11.12
C GLU A 14 -5.56 5.25 12.33
N ASP A 15 -5.01 4.05 12.15
CA ASP A 15 -4.35 3.25 13.19
C ASP A 15 -3.22 2.41 12.57
N LEU A 16 -2.02 2.99 12.58
CA LEU A 16 -0.82 2.31 12.07
C LEU A 16 -0.52 1.01 12.81
N SER A 17 -0.83 0.90 14.10
CA SER A 17 -0.58 -0.34 14.85
C SER A 17 -1.47 -1.47 14.34
N ALA A 18 -2.76 -1.21 14.16
CA ALA A 18 -3.70 -2.17 13.60
C ALA A 18 -3.35 -2.53 12.15
N ALA A 19 -2.93 -1.55 11.34
CA ALA A 19 -2.48 -1.80 9.96
C ALA A 19 -1.26 -2.74 9.92
N GLN A 20 -0.29 -2.55 10.82
CA GLN A 20 0.88 -3.42 10.94
C GLN A 20 0.49 -4.86 11.31
N GLN A 21 -0.41 -5.02 12.29
CA GLN A 21 -0.90 -6.34 12.69
C GLN A 21 -1.57 -7.06 11.53
N LEU A 22 -2.39 -6.35 10.74
CA LEU A 22 -3.05 -6.91 9.58
C LEU A 22 -2.06 -7.39 8.50
N LEU A 23 -0.97 -6.64 8.27
CA LEU A 23 0.10 -7.06 7.35
C LEU A 23 0.80 -8.33 7.83
N ILE A 24 1.04 -8.48 9.14
CA ILE A 24 1.65 -9.67 9.74
C ILE A 24 0.73 -10.89 9.57
N ILE A 25 -0.57 -10.73 9.81
CA ILE A 25 -1.56 -11.80 9.62
C ILE A 25 -1.61 -12.21 8.15
N ALA A 26 -1.67 -11.24 7.23
CA ALA A 26 -1.71 -11.51 5.81
C ALA A 26 -0.44 -12.21 5.32
N GLU A 27 0.73 -11.83 5.83
CA GLU A 27 1.99 -12.53 5.54
C GLU A 27 1.96 -13.98 5.98
N LYS A 28 1.57 -14.26 7.23
CA LYS A 28 1.45 -15.63 7.75
C LYS A 28 0.49 -16.46 6.92
N TYR A 29 -0.68 -15.91 6.60
CA TYR A 29 -1.67 -16.57 5.77
C TYR A 29 -1.09 -16.91 4.39
N LEU A 30 -0.39 -15.98 3.75
CA LEU A 30 0.11 -16.17 2.38
C LEU A 30 1.33 -17.10 2.26
N ILE A 31 2.00 -17.47 3.36
CA ILE A 31 3.12 -18.45 3.31
C ILE A 31 2.67 -19.74 2.63
N ASP A 32 1.52 -20.28 3.05
CA ASP A 32 1.00 -21.56 2.58
C ASP A 32 0.18 -21.44 1.27
N HIS A 33 0.07 -20.24 0.70
CA HIS A 33 -0.72 -19.98 -0.50
C HIS A 33 0.15 -19.72 -1.73
N ILE A 34 -0.27 -20.24 -2.89
CA ILE A 34 0.45 -20.10 -4.18
C ILE A 34 0.08 -18.81 -4.92
N ASP A 35 -0.81 -17.98 -4.37
CA ASP A 35 -1.24 -16.75 -5.05
C ASP A 35 -0.14 -15.68 -5.09
N VAL A 36 0.58 -15.67 -6.21
CA VAL A 36 1.66 -14.73 -6.50
C VAL A 36 1.15 -13.29 -6.51
N THR A 37 -0.07 -13.05 -7.00
CA THR A 37 -0.62 -11.69 -7.10
C THR A 37 -0.93 -11.11 -5.73
N GLU A 38 -1.38 -11.93 -4.79
CA GLU A 38 -1.61 -11.53 -3.40
C GLU A 38 -0.29 -11.26 -2.66
N LYS A 39 0.76 -12.04 -2.93
CA LYS A 39 2.10 -11.80 -2.38
C LYS A 39 2.70 -10.48 -2.87
N ILE A 40 2.50 -10.14 -4.14
CA ILE A 40 2.94 -8.85 -4.70
C ILE A 40 2.10 -7.70 -4.11
N THR A 41 0.79 -7.89 -3.92
CA THR A 41 -0.08 -6.89 -3.26
C THR A 41 0.37 -6.64 -1.82
N LEU A 42 0.69 -7.70 -1.06
CA LEU A 42 1.25 -7.58 0.28
C LEU A 42 2.55 -6.78 0.27
N MET A 43 3.44 -7.02 -0.70
CA MET A 43 4.68 -6.24 -0.85
C MET A 43 4.40 -4.76 -1.07
N PHE A 44 3.45 -4.42 -1.95
CA PHE A 44 3.00 -3.05 -2.17
C PHE A 44 2.48 -2.41 -0.88
N ASN A 45 1.55 -3.08 -0.18
CA ASN A 45 0.92 -2.56 1.05
C ASN A 45 1.95 -2.39 2.18
N LYS A 46 2.92 -3.29 2.30
CA LYS A 46 4.05 -3.12 3.23
C LYS A 46 4.90 -1.89 2.90
N GLY A 47 5.05 -1.55 1.62
CA GLY A 47 5.76 -0.34 1.20
C GLY A 47 4.96 0.92 1.51
N TRP A 48 3.65 0.90 1.25
CA TRP A 48 2.74 1.98 1.64
C TRP A 48 2.74 2.21 3.16
N TYR A 49 2.68 1.13 3.97
CA TYR A 49 2.84 1.24 5.42
C TYR A 49 4.16 1.92 5.82
N ASP A 50 5.28 1.52 5.23
CA ASP A 50 6.59 2.14 5.50
C ASP A 50 6.56 3.66 5.18
N ILE A 51 5.92 4.07 4.07
CA ILE A 51 5.74 5.48 3.72
C ILE A 51 4.93 6.22 4.79
N GLU A 52 3.78 5.66 5.20
CA GLU A 52 2.91 6.30 6.21
C GLU A 52 3.53 6.33 7.61
N ALA A 53 4.40 5.37 7.94
CA ALA A 53 5.20 5.34 9.17
C ALA A 53 6.42 6.28 9.11
N GLY A 54 6.64 7.01 8.01
CA GLY A 54 7.72 7.99 7.86
C GLY A 54 9.02 7.43 7.26
N HIS A 55 9.09 6.13 6.94
CA HIS A 55 10.21 5.49 6.26
C HIS A 55 10.07 5.58 4.73
N ILE A 56 9.99 6.81 4.21
CA ILE A 56 9.59 7.08 2.82
C ILE A 56 10.47 6.37 1.79
N GLU A 57 11.79 6.50 1.86
CA GLU A 57 12.70 5.92 0.85
C GLU A 57 12.58 4.39 0.78
N LYS A 58 12.59 3.73 1.94
CA LYS A 58 12.40 2.27 2.06
C LYS A 58 11.04 1.84 1.51
N GLY A 59 9.99 2.57 1.86
CA GLY A 59 8.64 2.27 1.42
C GLY A 59 8.45 2.48 -0.08
N GLU A 60 8.97 3.57 -0.63
CA GLU A 60 8.95 3.85 -2.07
C GLU A 60 9.70 2.78 -2.86
N GLN A 61 10.90 2.39 -2.43
CA GLN A 61 11.66 1.33 -3.08
C GLN A 61 10.83 0.04 -3.15
N ARG A 62 10.20 -0.37 -2.05
CA ARG A 62 9.38 -1.58 -1.99
C ARG A 62 8.14 -1.49 -2.89
N VAL A 63 7.45 -0.35 -2.89
CA VAL A 63 6.29 -0.12 -3.77
C VAL A 63 6.72 -0.21 -5.25
N ARG A 64 7.82 0.44 -5.62
CA ARG A 64 8.35 0.39 -6.99
C ARG A 64 8.71 -1.03 -7.42
N THR A 65 9.31 -1.83 -6.52
CA THR A 65 9.55 -3.26 -6.79
C THR A 65 8.25 -4.00 -7.11
N ALA A 66 7.19 -3.81 -6.31
CA ALA A 66 5.90 -4.46 -6.56
C ALA A 66 5.27 -4.02 -7.90
N ILE A 67 5.30 -2.73 -8.22
CA ILE A 67 4.83 -2.17 -9.50
C ILE A 67 5.58 -2.77 -10.69
N ASN A 68 6.91 -2.88 -10.58
CA ASN A 68 7.76 -3.45 -11.62
C ASN A 68 7.42 -4.92 -11.85
N ILE A 69 7.22 -5.70 -10.77
CA ILE A 69 6.82 -7.11 -10.90
C ILE A 69 5.47 -7.22 -11.62
N TYR A 70 4.46 -6.44 -11.24
CA TYR A 70 3.18 -6.42 -11.95
C TYR A 70 3.33 -6.07 -13.44
N THR A 71 4.21 -5.11 -13.75
CA THR A 71 4.51 -4.71 -15.12
C THR A 71 5.12 -5.87 -15.91
N SER A 72 6.14 -6.54 -15.34
CA SER A 72 6.81 -7.68 -15.95
C SER A 72 5.89 -8.88 -16.18
N LEU A 73 4.90 -9.07 -15.31
CA LEU A 73 3.87 -10.11 -15.45
C LEU A 73 2.74 -9.73 -16.43
N GLY A 74 2.78 -8.54 -17.04
CA GLY A 74 1.79 -8.10 -18.03
C GLY A 74 0.56 -7.40 -17.45
N TYR A 75 0.47 -7.22 -16.13
CA TYR A 75 -0.64 -6.53 -15.46
C TYR A 75 -0.51 -4.99 -15.54
N LYS A 76 -0.42 -4.46 -16.77
CA LYS A 76 -0.11 -3.04 -17.05
C LYS A 76 -1.10 -2.07 -16.40
N LYS A 77 -2.41 -2.38 -16.43
CA LYS A 77 -3.46 -1.53 -15.80
C LYS A 77 -3.24 -1.45 -14.29
N LYS A 78 -3.07 -2.59 -13.62
CA LYS A 78 -2.80 -2.67 -12.18
C LYS A 78 -1.53 -1.89 -11.81
N ALA A 79 -0.45 -2.07 -12.56
CA ALA A 79 0.81 -1.35 -12.32
C ALA A 79 0.63 0.17 -12.45
N SER A 80 -0.13 0.64 -13.45
CA SER A 80 -0.45 2.06 -13.63
C SER A 80 -1.28 2.60 -12.46
N ASP A 81 -2.30 1.86 -12.01
CA ASP A 81 -3.13 2.25 -10.87
C ASP A 81 -2.30 2.36 -9.58
N LEU A 82 -1.42 1.39 -9.32
CA LEU A 82 -0.51 1.40 -8.17
C LEU A 82 0.54 2.53 -8.24
N THR A 83 1.00 2.89 -9.44
CA THR A 83 1.90 4.04 -9.63
C THR A 83 1.20 5.34 -9.23
N ARG A 84 -0.06 5.53 -9.63
CA ARG A 84 -0.86 6.68 -9.25
C ARG A 84 -1.10 6.74 -7.74
N GLN A 85 -1.33 5.59 -7.10
CA GLN A 85 -1.43 5.51 -5.64
C GLN A 85 -0.12 5.91 -4.95
N LEU A 86 1.04 5.42 -5.43
CA LEU A 86 2.34 5.80 -4.88
C LEU A 86 2.55 7.32 -4.89
N VAL A 87 2.28 7.97 -6.02
CA VAL A 87 2.40 9.44 -6.14
C VAL A 87 1.51 10.15 -5.12
N HIS A 88 0.28 9.67 -4.93
CA HIS A 88 -0.64 10.20 -3.94
C HIS A 88 -0.08 10.05 -2.51
N HIS A 89 0.43 8.88 -2.13
CA HIS A 89 0.97 8.64 -0.79
C HIS A 89 2.21 9.50 -0.50
N ILE A 90 3.13 9.64 -1.46
CA ILE A 90 4.31 10.51 -1.31
C ILE A 90 3.89 11.96 -1.11
N LYS A 91 3.01 12.47 -1.98
CA LYS A 91 2.50 13.85 -1.89
C LYS A 91 1.86 14.12 -0.52
N ARG A 92 1.03 13.19 -0.03
CA ARG A 92 0.40 13.28 1.29
C ARG A 92 1.44 13.38 2.41
N GLN A 93 2.54 12.63 2.33
CA GLN A 93 3.62 12.72 3.32
C GLN A 93 4.37 14.05 3.26
N GLU A 94 4.58 14.61 2.07
CA GLU A 94 5.16 15.94 1.90
C GLU A 94 4.28 17.03 2.51
N GLU A 95 2.96 16.95 2.30
CA GLU A 95 1.97 17.86 2.90
C GLU A 95 1.97 17.76 4.44
N LYS A 96 2.00 16.55 4.99
CA LYS A 96 2.12 16.31 6.45
C LYS A 96 3.39 16.96 7.03
N LYS A 97 4.53 16.85 6.34
CA LYS A 97 5.81 17.47 6.78
C LYS A 97 5.75 18.99 6.79
N GLN A 98 4.97 19.60 5.91
CA GLN A 98 4.79 21.04 5.82
C GLN A 98 3.78 21.59 6.84
N GLY A 99 3.22 20.75 7.73
CA GLY A 99 2.24 21.16 8.73
C GLY A 99 0.85 21.41 8.14
N TYR A 100 0.63 21.10 6.86
CA TYR A 100 -0.72 21.08 6.29
C TYR A 100 -1.47 19.89 6.88
N LYS A 101 -2.59 20.17 7.55
CA LYS A 101 -3.52 19.12 7.95
C LYS A 101 -4.05 18.50 6.65
N PRO A 102 -3.91 17.18 6.45
CA PRO A 102 -4.48 16.52 5.28
C PRO A 102 -5.98 16.81 5.30
N ASP A 103 -6.46 17.47 4.25
CA ASP A 103 -7.88 17.69 4.07
C ASP A 103 -8.56 16.31 4.17
N GLY A 104 -9.67 16.22 4.91
CA GLY A 104 -10.38 14.98 5.24
C GLY A 104 -11.00 14.27 4.04
N SER A 105 -10.46 14.47 2.84
CA SER A 105 -10.84 13.86 1.58
C SER A 105 -10.40 12.40 1.55
N ARG A 106 -11.23 11.62 2.26
CA ARG A 106 -11.80 10.33 1.85
C ARG A 106 -10.78 9.34 1.29
N VAL A 107 -10.50 8.33 2.12
CA VAL A 107 -10.37 6.92 1.75
C VAL A 107 -10.78 6.73 0.29
N ILE A 108 -9.79 6.55 -0.59
CA ILE A 108 -10.04 6.10 -1.95
C ILE A 108 -10.55 4.67 -1.79
N SER A 109 -11.88 4.55 -1.64
CA SER A 109 -12.59 3.30 -1.80
C SER A 109 -12.29 2.85 -3.23
N ILE A 110 -11.36 1.92 -3.38
CA ILE A 110 -11.05 1.30 -4.65
C ILE A 110 -12.30 0.49 -5.01
N TYR A 111 -13.18 1.07 -5.83
CA TYR A 111 -14.32 0.38 -6.38
C TYR A 111 -13.83 -0.78 -7.26
N VAL A 112 -14.35 -1.97 -6.89
CA VAL A 112 -14.59 -3.22 -7.64
C VAL A 112 -13.91 -3.38 -9.00
#